data_AF-I2C1Y1-F1
#
_entry.id   AF-I2C1Y1-F1
#
_cell.length_a   1.000
_cell.length_b   1.000
_cell.length_c   1.000
_cell.angle_alpha   90.00
_cell.angle_beta   90.00
_cell.angle_gamma   90.00
#
_symmetry.space_group_name_H-M   'P 1'
#
loop_
_entity.id
_entity.type
_entity.pdbx_description
1 polymer ?
#
loop_
_entity_poly.entity_id
_entity_poly.type
_entity_poly.pdbx_seq_one_letter_code
_entity_poly.pdbx_strand_id
1 'polypeptide(L)'
;MHIHMINKNQFESDLEAAGFSRQADDIIGKMKEYVTEYAASSERFLIEIQTVMNEYKAVVCAMFSTMEIAGANKDEKHVEFEACTVLCE
;
A
#
# COMPACT_ATOMS: atom_id res chain seq x y z
N MET A 1 2.36 13.90 13.74
CA MET A 1 2.28 13.86 12.27
C MET A 1 0.97 13.21 11.87
N HIS A 2 0.21 13.81 10.96
CA HIS A 2 -1.05 13.25 10.47
C HIS A 2 -0.82 12.60 9.09
N ILE A 3 -1.29 11.36 8.90
CA ILE A 3 -1.16 10.63 7.63
C ILE A 3 -2.54 10.48 6.99
N HIS A 4 -2.74 11.14 5.86
CA HIS A 4 -3.91 10.98 5.01
C HIS A 4 -3.71 9.76 4.11
N MET A 5 -4.54 8.74 4.29
CA MET A 5 -4.49 7.49 3.51
C MET A 5 -5.55 7.51 2.43
N ILE A 6 -5.12 7.69 1.18
CA ILE A 6 -5.94 7.71 -0.02
C ILE A 6 -6.09 6.27 -0.53
N ASN A 7 -7.30 5.90 -0.97
CA ASN A 7 -7.65 4.57 -1.48
C ASN A 7 -7.44 3.40 -0.49
N LYS A 8 -7.22 3.66 0.80
CA LYS A 8 -7.04 2.63 1.83
C LYS A 8 -8.09 1.53 1.77
N ASN A 9 -9.37 1.90 1.73
CA ASN A 9 -10.46 0.92 1.75
C ASN A 9 -10.47 0.04 0.49
N GLN A 10 -10.13 0.62 -0.67
CA GLN A 10 -10.01 -0.15 -1.92
C GLN A 10 -8.83 -1.11 -1.84
N PHE A 11 -7.69 -0.64 -1.34
CA PHE A 11 -6.50 -1.45 -1.13
C PHE A 11 -6.75 -2.64 -0.19
N GLU A 12 -7.43 -2.42 0.94
CA GLU A 12 -7.83 -3.49 1.87
C GLU A 12 -8.76 -4.51 1.18
N SER A 13 -9.74 -4.03 0.41
CA SER A 13 -10.67 -4.87 -0.36
C SER A 13 -9.95 -5.70 -1.43
N ASP A 14 -8.99 -5.13 -2.14
CA ASP A 14 -8.24 -5.80 -3.20
C ASP A 14 -7.33 -6.91 -2.62
N LEU A 15 -6.68 -6.63 -1.49
CA LEU A 15 -5.90 -7.63 -0.77
C LEU A 15 -6.79 -8.72 -0.17
N GLU A 16 -7.96 -8.38 0.38
CA GLU A 16 -8.93 -9.37 0.87
C GLU A 16 -9.40 -10.29 -0.25
N ALA A 17 -9.74 -9.75 -1.43
CA ALA A 17 -10.13 -10.53 -2.60
C ALA A 17 -9.02 -11.48 -3.07
N ALA A 18 -7.75 -11.12 -2.84
CA ALA A 18 -6.60 -11.95 -3.12
C ALA A 18 -6.23 -12.93 -1.98
N GLY A 19 -6.96 -12.92 -0.85
CA GLY A 19 -6.72 -13.80 0.30
C GLY A 19 -5.72 -13.26 1.33
N PHE A 20 -5.41 -11.97 1.29
CA PHE A 20 -4.38 -11.29 2.09
C PHE A 20 -4.95 -10.30 3.11
N SER A 21 -6.16 -10.53 3.62
CA SER A 21 -6.80 -9.60 4.58
C SER A 21 -5.97 -9.34 5.83
N ARG A 22 -5.28 -10.36 6.36
CA ARG A 22 -4.39 -10.21 7.52
C ARG A 22 -3.14 -9.37 7.19
N GLN A 23 -2.61 -9.51 5.99
CA GLN A 23 -1.42 -8.81 5.55
C GLN A 23 -1.71 -7.35 5.19
N ALA A 24 -2.95 -7.00 4.87
CA ALA A 24 -3.35 -5.61 4.60
C ALA A 24 -3.03 -4.69 5.79
N ASP A 25 -3.45 -5.09 7.01
CA ASP A 25 -3.17 -4.35 8.24
C ASP A 25 -1.67 -4.23 8.52
N ASP A 26 -0.93 -5.33 8.35
CA ASP A 26 0.53 -5.35 8.55
C ASP A 26 1.26 -4.42 7.56
N ILE A 27 0.85 -4.43 6.28
CA ILE A 27 1.44 -3.57 5.25
C ILE A 27 1.14 -2.10 5.55
N ILE A 28 -0.09 -1.77 5.92
CA ILE A 28 -0.48 -0.41 6.31
C ILE A 28 0.29 0.04 7.55
N GLY A 29 0.46 -0.85 8.53
CA GLY A 29 1.25 -0.59 9.75
C GLY A 29 2.71 -0.25 9.43
N LYS A 30 3.37 -1.09 8.63
CA LYS A 30 4.75 -0.85 8.18
C LYS A 30 4.90 0.41 7.34
N MET A 31 3.92 0.71 6.49
CA MET A 31 3.87 1.98 5.75
C MET A 31 3.85 3.15 6.73
N LYS A 32 2.94 3.14 7.71
CA LYS A 32 2.80 4.25 8.68
C LYS A 32 4.09 4.48 9.45
N GLU A 33 4.74 3.41 9.90
CA GLU A 33 6.05 3.47 10.55
C GLU A 33 7.08 4.10 9.61
N TYR A 34 7.18 3.61 8.37
CA TYR A 34 8.13 4.13 7.39
C TYR A 34 7.92 5.62 7.10
N VAL A 35 6.67 6.03 6.86
CA VAL A 35 6.33 7.41 6.54
C VAL A 35 6.59 8.35 7.71
N THR A 36 6.46 7.85 8.94
CA THR A 36 6.72 8.63 10.16
C THR A 36 8.20 8.83 10.42
N GLU A 37 8.99 7.77 10.25
CA GLU A 37 10.39 7.78 10.65
C GLU A 37 11.33 8.23 9.52
N TYR A 38 10.97 8.00 8.25
CA TYR A 38 11.93 8.06 7.14
C TYR A 38 11.49 8.88 5.91
N ALA A 39 10.18 9.02 5.62
CA ALA A 39 9.74 9.63 4.37
C ALA A 39 9.95 11.16 4.32
N ALA A 40 11.06 11.58 3.71
CA ALA A 40 11.43 12.98 3.54
C ALA A 40 10.80 13.63 2.30
N SER A 41 10.46 12.85 1.27
CA SER A 41 9.99 13.36 -0.04
C SER A 41 8.88 12.48 -0.65
N SER A 42 8.51 12.76 -1.90
CA SER A 42 7.62 11.89 -2.69
C SER A 42 8.36 10.62 -3.14
N GLU A 43 7.92 9.47 -2.66
CA GLU A 43 8.53 8.16 -2.84
C GLU A 43 7.45 7.14 -3.16
N ARG A 44 7.79 6.08 -3.92
CA ARG A 44 6.88 4.96 -4.21
C ARG A 44 7.52 3.65 -3.77
N PHE A 45 6.75 2.86 -3.04
CA PHE A 45 7.14 1.55 -2.53
C PHE A 45 6.26 0.48 -3.14
N LEU A 46 6.89 -0.64 -3.46
CA LEU A 46 6.24 -1.83 -3.99
C LEU A 46 6.59 -3.02 -3.10
N ILE A 47 5.56 -3.75 -2.70
CA ILE A 47 5.65 -5.05 -2.04
C ILE A 47 5.04 -6.07 -2.98
N GLU A 48 5.86 -7.02 -3.43
CA GLU A 48 5.40 -8.14 -4.24
C GLU A 48 5.22 -9.38 -3.36
N ILE A 49 4.03 -9.96 -3.41
CA ILE A 49 3.69 -11.20 -2.72
C ILE A 49 3.46 -12.28 -3.78
N GLN A 50 4.37 -13.25 -3.84
CA GLN A 50 4.22 -14.42 -4.71
C GLN A 50 3.38 -15.47 -4.01
N THR A 51 2.32 -15.92 -4.67
CA THR A 51 1.34 -16.86 -4.09
C THR A 51 0.76 -17.79 -5.15
N VAL A 52 -0.12 -18.70 -4.74
CA VAL A 52 -0.91 -19.56 -5.61
C VAL A 52 -2.39 -19.28 -5.37
N MET A 53 -3.13 -18.95 -6.43
CA MET A 53 -4.57 -18.70 -6.41
C MET A 53 -5.26 -19.55 -7.47
N ASN A 54 -6.26 -20.35 -7.07
CA ASN A 54 -7.03 -21.20 -7.99
C ASN A 54 -6.15 -22.06 -8.92
N GLU A 55 -5.09 -22.68 -8.38
CA GLU A 55 -4.10 -23.50 -9.10
C GLU A 55 -3.13 -22.72 -10.01
N TYR A 56 -3.27 -21.40 -10.13
CA TYR A 56 -2.33 -20.53 -10.85
C TYR A 56 -1.33 -19.88 -9.91
N LYS A 57 -0.10 -19.65 -10.39
CA LYS A 57 0.80 -18.72 -9.72
C LYS A 57 0.23 -17.32 -9.84
N ALA A 58 0.25 -16.56 -8.76
CA ALA A 58 -0.19 -15.18 -8.75
C ALA A 58 0.85 -14.31 -8.06
N VAL A 59 0.94 -13.07 -8.53
CA VAL A 59 1.72 -12.01 -7.87
C VAL A 59 0.76 -10.93 -7.43
N VAL A 60 0.70 -10.67 -6.14
CA VAL A 60 -0.03 -9.53 -5.57
C VAL A 60 0.96 -8.39 -5.36
N CYS A 61 0.76 -7.30 -6.07
CA CYS A 61 1.53 -6.07 -5.96
C CYS A 61 0.77 -5.12 -5.03
N ALA A 62 1.29 -4.90 -3.83
CA ALA A 62 0.82 -3.88 -2.90
C ALA A 62 1.75 -2.67 -2.97
N MET A 63 1.20 -1.50 -3.28
CA MET A 63 1.97 -0.28 -3.49
C MET A 63 1.47 0.84 -2.60
N PHE A 64 2.39 1.68 -2.15
CA PHE A 64 2.06 2.96 -1.55
C PHE A 64 2.98 4.06 -2.06
N SER A 65 2.43 5.24 -2.27
CA SER A 65 3.17 6.42 -2.75
C SER A 65 2.98 7.57 -1.76
N THR A 66 4.08 8.10 -1.22
CA THR A 66 4.07 9.37 -0.48
C THR A 66 4.03 10.52 -1.48
N MET A 67 3.21 11.53 -1.20
CA MET A 67 3.02 12.66 -2.10
C MET A 67 3.10 13.98 -1.33
N GLU A 68 3.72 14.98 -1.98
CA GLU A 68 3.63 16.37 -1.56
C GLU A 68 2.40 17.03 -2.19
N ILE A 69 1.47 17.50 -1.37
CA ILE A 69 0.29 18.23 -1.84
C ILE A 69 0.54 19.72 -1.64
N ALA A 70 0.38 20.49 -2.72
CA ALA A 70 0.50 21.95 -2.66
C ALA A 70 -0.53 22.53 -1.67
N GLY A 71 -0.05 23.28 -0.69
CA GLY A 71 -0.89 23.90 0.34
C GLY A 71 -1.20 22.99 1.55
N ALA A 72 -0.70 21.75 1.58
CA ALA A 72 -0.79 20.91 2.76
C ALA A 72 0.06 21.46 3.92
N ASN A 73 -0.37 21.17 5.15
CA ASN A 73 0.40 21.54 6.32
C ASN A 73 1.73 20.74 6.34
N LYS A 74 2.79 21.34 6.89
CA LYS A 74 4.11 20.68 7.01
C LYS A 74 4.07 19.43 7.91
N ASP A 75 3.06 19.32 8.76
CA ASP A 75 2.84 18.18 9.65
C ASP A 75 1.91 17.09 9.05
N GLU A 76 1.51 17.25 7.79
CA GLU A 76 0.65 16.33 7.04
C GLU A 76 1.45 15.55 5.99
N LYS A 77 1.19 14.25 5.91
CA LYS A 77 1.68 13.37 4.85
C LYS A 77 0.50 12.74 4.13
N HIS A 78 0.60 12.64 2.81
CA HIS A 78 -0.41 12.03 1.96
C HIS A 78 0.16 10.77 1.35
N VAL A 79 -0.57 9.67 1.51
CA VAL A 79 -0.15 8.35 1.05
C VAL A 79 -1.28 7.75 0.23
N GLU A 80 -1.01 7.45 -1.03
CA GLU A 80 -1.93 6.72 -1.89
C GLU A 80 -1.58 5.25 -1.93
N PHE A 81 -2.59 4.41 -1.76
CA PHE A 81 -2.48 2.96 -1.85
C PHE A 81 -3.01 2.42 -3.17
N GLU A 82 -2.40 1.35 -3.64
CA GLU A 82 -2.82 0.61 -4.83
C GLU A 82 -2.50 -0.88 -4.63
N ALA A 83 -3.41 -1.76 -5.05
CA ALA A 83 -3.17 -3.18 -5.08
C ALA A 83 -3.58 -3.75 -6.45
N CYS A 84 -2.77 -4.68 -6.96
CA CYS A 84 -3.05 -5.38 -8.21
C CYS A 84 -2.68 -6.85 -8.05
N THR A 85 -3.51 -7.75 -8.61
CA THR A 85 -3.19 -9.17 -8.69
C THR A 85 -2.97 -9.55 -10.14
N VAL A 86 -1.79 -10.10 -10.44
CA VAL A 86 -1.43 -10.63 -11.75
C VAL A 86 -1.41 -12.15 -11.68
N LEU A 87 -2.25 -12.80 -12.48
CA LEU A 87 -2.20 -14.26 -12.68
C LEU A 87 -1.10 -14.59 -13.69
N CYS A 88 -0.26 -15.55 -13.35
CA CYS A 88 0.81 -16.04 -14.21
C CYS A 88 0.40 -17.40 -14.79
N GLU A 89 0.63 -17.57 -16.10
CA GLU A 89 0.47 -18.84 -16.82
C GLU A 89 1.47 -19.92 -16.36
#